data_AF-A0A0D6L647-F1
#
_entry.id   AF-A0A0D6L647-F1
#
_cell.length_a   1.000
_cell.length_b   1.000
_cell.length_c   1.000
_cell.angle_alpha   90.00
_cell.angle_beta   90.00
_cell.angle_gamma   90.00
#
_symmetry.space_group_name_H-M   'P 1'
#
loop_
_entity.id
_entity.type
_entity.pdbx_description
1 polymer ?
#
loop_
_entity_poly.entity_id
_entity_poly.type
_entity_poly.pdbx_seq_one_letter_code
_entity_poly.pdbx_strand_id
1 'polypeptide(L)'
;MAEESAPAATTAVISSDEKNFVVSFIQFIRHKVSANQCTEDQIEALEVAVQCMESAFGLTDANYAFQPSKPLLDVFIAAEGLPSGEDKLPEPTEAEIAEANKLKEEGNDLMKASQFDAAVSKYNEAIKLNRDPVYFCNRAAAYCRLEQYDLAIQDCRTALALDPKYSKAYGRMGFVHFIKLDTGSMDVVGLLTQIHIYICFGQ
;
A
#
# COMPACT_ATOMS: atom_id res chain seq x y z
N MET A 1 19.38 42.73 39.34
CA MET A 1 19.31 41.27 39.57
C MET A 1 18.07 40.78 38.85
N ALA A 2 18.23 40.32 37.61
CA ALA A 2 17.19 39.62 36.87
C ALA A 2 17.62 38.15 36.87
N GLU A 3 16.87 37.31 37.58
CA GLU A 3 17.08 35.87 37.64
C GLU A 3 16.49 35.27 36.36
N GLU A 4 17.37 34.70 35.54
CA GLU A 4 17.05 33.98 34.32
C GLU A 4 16.54 32.58 34.70
N SER A 5 15.21 32.40 34.71
CA SER A 5 14.60 31.09 34.95
C SER A 5 14.58 30.28 33.65
N ALA A 6 15.43 29.26 33.56
CA ALA A 6 15.45 28.27 32.49
C ALA A 6 14.11 27.52 32.38
N PRO A 7 13.64 27.16 31.17
CA PRO A 7 12.47 26.31 31.01
C PRO A 7 12.81 24.86 31.39
N ALA A 8 12.06 24.32 32.33
CA ALA A 8 12.12 22.93 32.75
C ALA A 8 11.84 21.99 31.57
N ALA A 9 12.76 21.05 31.33
CA ALA A 9 12.59 19.98 30.36
C ALA A 9 11.41 19.09 30.76
N THR A 10 10.32 19.16 29.99
CA THR A 10 9.18 18.27 30.10
C THR A 10 9.60 16.86 29.69
N THR A 11 10.03 16.03 30.65
CA THR A 11 10.20 14.59 30.44
C THR A 11 8.84 13.98 30.12
N ALA A 12 8.61 13.70 28.84
CA ALA A 12 7.42 13.00 28.37
C ALA A 12 7.37 11.60 29.04
N VAL A 13 6.34 11.37 29.85
CA VAL A 13 6.11 10.06 30.46
C VAL A 13 5.56 9.15 29.37
N ILE A 14 6.40 8.27 28.85
CA ILE A 14 6.03 7.24 27.87
C ILE A 14 4.93 6.37 28.48
N SER A 15 3.77 6.33 27.83
CA SER A 15 2.58 5.60 28.28
C SER A 15 2.77 4.08 28.16
N SER A 16 1.98 3.31 28.93
CA SER A 16 2.04 1.85 28.87
C SER A 16 1.67 1.30 27.49
N ASP A 17 0.80 1.99 26.76
CA ASP A 17 0.35 1.58 25.43
C ASP A 17 1.44 1.76 24.37
N GLU A 18 2.20 2.86 24.46
CA GLU A 18 3.38 3.08 23.60
C GLU A 18 4.45 2.01 23.83
N LYS A 19 4.71 1.63 25.09
CA LYS A 19 5.65 0.53 25.41
C LYS A 19 5.17 -0.81 24.85
N ASN A 20 3.88 -1.10 24.94
CA ASN A 20 3.28 -2.33 24.41
C ASN A 20 3.37 -2.40 22.87
N PHE A 21 3.20 -1.26 22.19
CA PHE A 21 3.38 -1.14 20.75
C PHE A 21 4.83 -1.45 20.34
N VAL A 22 5.80 -0.81 20.99
CA VAL A 22 7.23 -1.00 20.69
C VAL A 22 7.66 -2.44 20.93
N VAL A 23 7.21 -3.07 22.02
CA VAL A 23 7.46 -4.51 22.29
C VAL A 23 6.92 -5.40 21.16
N SER A 24 5.71 -5.13 20.68
CA SER A 24 5.10 -5.89 19.58
C SER A 24 5.88 -5.72 18.27
N PHE A 25 6.39 -4.51 18.00
CA PHE A 25 7.20 -4.22 16.83
C PHE A 25 8.56 -4.91 16.88
N ILE A 26 9.22 -4.91 18.04
CA ILE A 26 10.48 -5.64 18.28
C ILE A 26 10.30 -7.14 18.05
N GLN A 27 9.19 -7.72 18.53
CA GLN A 27 8.89 -9.14 18.31
C GLN A 27 8.71 -9.48 16.82
N PHE A 28 8.07 -8.60 16.05
CA PHE A 28 7.94 -8.76 14.59
C PHE A 28 9.32 -8.77 13.91
N ILE A 29 10.20 -7.84 14.28
CA ILE A 29 11.57 -7.79 13.76
C ILE A 29 12.33 -9.08 14.11
N ARG A 30 12.27 -9.54 15.36
CA ARG A 30 12.91 -10.79 15.80
C ARG A 30 12.36 -12.01 15.07
N HIS A 31 11.04 -12.07 14.83
CA HIS A 31 10.44 -13.13 14.04
C HIS A 31 10.94 -13.13 12.59
N LYS A 32 11.01 -11.95 11.95
CA LYS A 32 11.56 -11.77 10.59
C LYS A 32 13.02 -12.26 10.47
N VAL A 33 13.84 -11.93 11.47
CA VAL A 33 15.23 -12.41 11.58
C VAL A 33 15.26 -13.94 11.73
N SER A 34 14.46 -14.51 12.63
CA SER A 34 14.40 -15.96 12.86
C SER A 34 13.84 -16.77 11.67
N ALA A 35 13.01 -16.14 10.84
CA ALA A 35 12.42 -16.73 9.64
C ALA A 35 13.36 -16.68 8.41
N ASN A 36 14.62 -16.26 8.60
CA ASN A 36 15.66 -16.20 7.57
C ASN A 36 15.29 -15.34 6.35
N GLN A 37 14.49 -14.29 6.56
CA GLN A 37 14.02 -13.37 5.51
C GLN A 37 14.96 -12.16 5.31
N CYS A 38 16.16 -12.19 5.90
CA CYS A 38 17.10 -11.07 5.95
C CYS A 38 18.52 -11.55 5.62
N THR A 39 19.34 -10.69 5.01
CA THR A 39 20.80 -10.92 4.85
C THR A 39 21.53 -10.66 6.17
N GLU A 40 22.77 -11.17 6.33
CA GLU A 40 23.57 -10.94 7.55
C GLU A 40 23.71 -9.45 7.88
N ASP A 41 24.04 -8.61 6.90
CA ASP A 41 24.09 -7.14 7.06
C ASP A 41 22.77 -6.51 7.54
N GLN A 42 21.62 -7.06 7.11
CA GLN A 42 20.30 -6.59 7.52
C GLN A 42 19.96 -7.03 8.94
N ILE A 43 20.41 -8.22 9.35
CA ILE A 43 20.21 -8.74 10.70
C ILE A 43 20.95 -7.84 11.69
N GLU A 44 22.22 -7.51 11.43
CA GLU A 44 23.00 -6.60 12.28
C GLU A 44 22.32 -5.23 12.42
N ALA A 45 21.86 -4.65 11.31
CA ALA A 45 21.16 -3.37 11.32
C ALA A 45 19.84 -3.42 12.12
N LEU A 46 19.08 -4.51 11.99
CA LEU A 46 17.82 -4.71 12.70
C LEU A 46 18.04 -4.95 14.20
N GLU A 47 19.09 -5.65 14.60
CA GLU A 47 19.44 -5.85 16.00
C GLU A 47 19.83 -4.54 16.69
N VAL A 48 20.61 -3.69 16.02
CA VAL A 48 20.93 -2.34 16.52
C VAL A 48 19.64 -1.51 16.69
N ALA A 49 18.72 -1.57 15.72
CA ALA A 49 17.44 -0.87 15.81
C ALA A 49 16.60 -1.33 17.01
N VAL A 50 16.58 -2.64 17.30
CA VAL A 50 15.90 -3.20 18.47
C VAL A 50 16.50 -2.67 19.77
N GLN A 51 17.83 -2.68 19.91
CA GLN A 51 18.51 -2.15 21.11
C GLN A 51 18.26 -0.66 21.31
N CYS A 52 18.24 0.12 20.23
CA CYS A 52 17.90 1.54 20.27
C CYS A 52 16.47 1.75 20.78
N MET A 53 15.51 0.94 20.34
CA MET A 53 14.11 1.01 20.80
C MET A 53 13.95 0.58 22.27
N GLU A 54 14.65 -0.48 22.69
CA GLU A 54 14.64 -0.93 24.10
C GLU A 54 15.15 0.16 25.04
N SER A 55 16.25 0.81 24.67
CA SER A 55 16.84 1.91 25.44
C SER A 55 15.98 3.17 25.42
N ALA A 56 15.50 3.58 24.25
CA ALA A 56 14.72 4.81 24.09
C ALA A 56 13.38 4.77 24.85
N PHE A 57 12.74 3.59 24.94
CA PHE A 57 11.46 3.41 25.61
C PHE A 57 11.58 2.85 27.04
N GLY A 58 12.81 2.60 27.51
CA GLY A 58 13.08 2.04 28.84
C GLY A 58 12.37 0.70 29.05
N LEU A 59 12.47 -0.19 28.05
CA LEU A 59 11.90 -1.52 28.10
C LEU A 59 12.78 -2.44 28.96
N THR A 60 12.14 -3.22 29.82
CA THR A 60 12.78 -4.22 30.68
C THR A 60 12.26 -5.61 30.35
N ASP A 61 12.93 -6.66 30.81
CA ASP A 61 12.50 -8.06 30.58
C ASP A 61 11.04 -8.32 31.04
N ALA A 62 10.55 -7.57 32.03
CA ALA A 62 9.17 -7.64 32.49
C ALA A 62 8.15 -7.13 31.44
N ASN A 63 8.55 -6.24 30.53
CA ASN A 63 7.69 -5.76 29.44
C ASN A 63 7.45 -6.82 28.36
N TYR A 64 8.34 -7.82 28.25
CA TYR A 64 8.18 -8.97 27.36
C TYR A 64 7.38 -10.10 27.98
N ALA A 65 7.15 -10.07 29.30
CA ALA A 65 6.42 -11.13 30.03
C ALA A 65 4.91 -11.11 29.79
N PHE A 66 4.35 -9.99 29.30
CA PHE A 66 2.94 -9.87 28.95
C PHE A 66 2.79 -9.78 27.44
N GLN A 67 2.37 -10.88 26.81
CA GLN A 67 2.03 -10.90 25.39
C GLN A 67 0.69 -10.18 25.20
N PRO A 68 0.61 -9.09 24.41
CA PRO A 68 -0.69 -8.67 23.92
C PRO A 68 -1.18 -9.75 22.95
N SER A 69 -2.34 -10.34 23.24
CA SER A 69 -3.00 -11.37 22.42
C SER A 69 -3.53 -10.82 21.08
N LYS A 70 -3.10 -9.63 20.67
CA LYS A 70 -3.63 -8.89 19.53
C LYS A 70 -2.51 -8.66 18.51
N PRO A 71 -2.75 -8.91 17.22
CA PRO A 71 -1.75 -8.68 16.18
C PRO A 71 -1.27 -7.23 16.20
N LEU A 72 0.01 -7.01 15.84
CA LEU A 72 0.69 -5.70 15.82
C LEU A 72 -0.13 -4.61 15.10
N LEU A 73 -0.93 -5.02 14.11
CA LEU A 73 -1.83 -4.16 13.36
C LEU A 73 -2.97 -3.59 14.24
N ASP A 74 -3.55 -4.40 15.13
CA ASP A 74 -4.64 -3.96 16.02
C ASP A 74 -4.14 -2.99 17.09
N VAL A 75 -2.90 -3.17 17.55
CA VAL A 75 -2.25 -2.25 18.51
C VAL A 75 -1.94 -0.91 17.84
N PHE A 76 -1.45 -0.93 16.59
CA PHE A 76 -1.21 0.27 15.79
C PHE A 76 -2.51 1.06 15.55
N ILE A 77 -3.57 0.34 15.15
CA ILE A 77 -4.90 0.91 14.90
C ILE A 77 -5.49 1.53 16.18
N ALA A 78 -5.35 0.86 17.33
CA ALA A 78 -5.83 1.37 18.62
C ALA A 78 -5.06 2.61 19.10
N ALA A 79 -3.75 2.70 18.83
CA ALA A 79 -2.90 3.83 19.22
C ALA A 79 -3.12 5.07 18.34
N GLU A 80 -3.35 4.88 17.03
CA GLU A 80 -3.60 5.96 16.07
C GLU A 80 -5.06 6.45 16.06
N GLY A 81 -5.97 5.79 16.79
CA GLY A 81 -7.41 6.09 16.75
C GLY A 81 -8.03 5.83 15.38
N LEU A 82 -7.40 4.99 14.56
CA LEU A 82 -7.93 4.56 13.27
C LEU A 82 -9.00 3.50 13.51
N PRO A 83 -10.13 3.53 12.77
CA PRO A 83 -11.17 2.53 12.94
C PRO A 83 -10.62 1.13 12.65
N SER A 84 -10.69 0.27 13.65
CA SER A 84 -10.38 -1.15 13.55
C SER A 84 -11.46 -1.83 12.71
N GLY A 85 -11.05 -2.37 11.57
CA GLY A 85 -11.92 -3.11 10.67
C GLY A 85 -11.96 -2.50 9.28
N GLU A 86 -10.97 -2.82 8.44
CA GLU A 86 -11.40 -3.28 7.13
C GLU A 86 -12.00 -4.66 7.38
N ASP A 87 -13.29 -4.68 7.75
CA ASP A 87 -14.16 -5.77 7.33
C ASP A 87 -13.76 -6.10 5.90
N LYS A 88 -13.58 -7.38 5.56
CA LYS A 88 -13.70 -7.79 4.16
C LYS A 88 -14.92 -7.02 3.65
N LEU A 89 -14.70 -6.08 2.71
CA LEU A 89 -15.79 -5.30 2.12
C LEU A 89 -16.95 -6.29 1.94
N PRO A 90 -18.13 -6.02 2.54
CA PRO A 90 -19.25 -6.93 2.43
C PRO A 90 -19.36 -7.33 0.97
N GLU A 91 -19.47 -8.64 0.69
CA GLU A 91 -19.53 -9.11 -0.69
C GLU A 91 -20.55 -8.24 -1.43
N PRO A 92 -20.12 -7.47 -2.45
CA PRO A 92 -20.94 -6.43 -3.01
C PRO A 92 -22.28 -7.00 -3.41
N THR A 93 -23.37 -6.41 -2.91
CA THR A 93 -24.71 -6.85 -3.27
C THR A 93 -24.90 -6.72 -4.78
N GLU A 94 -25.80 -7.52 -5.35
CA GLU A 94 -26.09 -7.44 -6.79
C GLU A 94 -26.51 -6.02 -7.23
N ALA A 95 -27.15 -5.26 -6.33
CA ALA A 95 -27.48 -3.86 -6.52
C ALA A 95 -26.24 -2.94 -6.56
N GLU A 96 -25.26 -3.15 -5.67
CA GLU A 96 -23.99 -2.40 -5.66
C GLU A 96 -23.13 -2.74 -6.87
N ILE A 97 -23.12 -3.99 -7.32
CA ILE A 97 -22.44 -4.40 -8.56
C ILE A 97 -23.11 -3.73 -9.77
N ALA A 98 -24.44 -3.67 -9.79
CA ALA A 98 -25.18 -2.99 -10.86
C ALA A 98 -24.88 -1.48 -10.89
N GLU A 99 -24.88 -0.81 -9.73
CA GLU A 99 -24.55 0.61 -9.64
C GLU A 99 -23.07 0.88 -9.97
N ALA A 100 -22.14 0.03 -9.52
CA ALA A 100 -20.73 0.11 -9.89
C ALA A 100 -20.53 -0.03 -11.41
N ASN A 101 -21.27 -0.94 -12.05
CA ASN A 101 -21.25 -1.11 -13.50
C ASN A 101 -21.82 0.11 -14.24
N LYS A 102 -22.87 0.73 -13.72
CA LYS A 102 -23.42 1.98 -14.27
C LYS A 102 -22.41 3.12 -14.15
N LEU A 103 -21.79 3.31 -12.99
CA LEU A 103 -20.71 4.29 -12.78
C LEU A 103 -19.52 4.05 -13.72
N LYS A 104 -19.17 2.78 -13.97
CA LYS A 104 -18.16 2.42 -14.97
C LYS A 104 -18.59 2.83 -16.38
N GLU A 105 -19.85 2.63 -16.78
CA GLU A 105 -20.31 3.09 -18.10
C GLU A 105 -20.32 4.62 -18.20
N GLU A 106 -20.74 5.34 -17.16
CA GLU A 106 -20.62 6.80 -17.09
C GLU A 106 -19.15 7.25 -17.25
N GLY A 107 -18.22 6.58 -16.56
CA GLY A 107 -16.78 6.79 -16.72
C GLY A 107 -16.31 6.52 -18.15
N ASN A 108 -16.81 5.47 -18.81
CA ASN A 108 -16.48 5.15 -20.19
C ASN A 108 -16.97 6.22 -21.17
N ASP A 109 -18.15 6.81 -20.93
CA ASP A 109 -18.67 7.89 -21.77
C ASP A 109 -17.88 9.18 -21.57
N LEU A 110 -17.45 9.48 -20.34
CA LEU A 110 -16.51 10.57 -20.05
C LEU A 110 -15.15 10.34 -20.71
N MET A 111 -14.64 9.11 -20.75
CA MET A 111 -13.44 8.76 -21.49
C MET A 111 -13.57 9.04 -22.99
N LYS A 112 -14.73 8.73 -23.60
CA LYS A 112 -15.02 9.05 -25.01
C LYS A 112 -15.11 10.56 -25.23
N ALA A 113 -15.68 11.29 -24.25
CA ALA A 113 -15.73 12.75 -24.25
C ALA A 113 -14.38 13.42 -23.92
N SER A 114 -13.31 12.65 -23.72
CA SER A 114 -11.97 13.14 -23.33
C SER A 114 -11.93 13.90 -21.98
N GLN A 115 -12.91 13.65 -21.10
CA GLN A 115 -12.96 14.19 -19.75
C GLN A 115 -12.34 13.20 -18.76
N PHE A 116 -11.01 13.10 -18.77
CA PHE A 116 -10.29 12.04 -18.08
C PHE A 116 -10.35 12.15 -16.54
N ASP A 117 -10.22 13.34 -15.97
CA ASP A 117 -10.34 13.53 -14.51
C ASP A 117 -11.73 13.15 -13.98
N ALA A 118 -12.77 13.51 -14.72
CA ALA A 118 -14.14 13.14 -14.38
C ALA A 118 -14.36 11.63 -14.50
N ALA A 119 -13.77 10.99 -15.52
CA ALA A 119 -13.79 9.53 -15.66
C ALA A 119 -13.09 8.84 -14.49
N VAL A 120 -11.93 9.34 -14.03
CA VAL A 120 -11.24 8.84 -12.83
C VAL A 120 -12.15 8.92 -11.61
N SER A 121 -12.87 10.02 -11.41
CA SER A 121 -13.81 10.15 -10.29
C SER A 121 -14.90 9.08 -10.35
N LYS A 122 -15.48 8.83 -11.52
CA LYS A 122 -16.52 7.81 -11.70
C LYS A 122 -15.99 6.39 -11.49
N TYR A 123 -14.79 6.08 -11.94
CA TYR A 123 -14.16 4.80 -11.63
C TYR A 123 -13.82 4.66 -10.14
N ASN A 124 -13.43 5.74 -9.46
CA ASN A 124 -13.22 5.73 -8.01
C ASN A 124 -14.50 5.41 -7.25
N GLU A 125 -15.62 6.00 -7.65
CA GLU A 125 -16.94 5.70 -7.09
C GLU A 125 -17.32 4.23 -7.34
N ALA A 126 -17.11 3.71 -8.55
CA ALA A 126 -17.34 2.29 -8.87
C ALA A 126 -16.48 1.35 -8.00
N ILE A 127 -15.19 1.66 -7.81
CA ILE A 127 -14.25 0.86 -7.02
C ILE A 127 -14.61 0.83 -5.53
N LYS A 128 -15.23 1.89 -5.00
CA LYS A 128 -15.73 1.92 -3.61
C LYS A 128 -16.89 0.95 -3.41
N LEU A 129 -17.70 0.71 -4.44
CA LEU A 129 -18.85 -0.20 -4.39
C LEU A 129 -18.44 -1.65 -4.69
N ASN A 130 -17.59 -1.87 -5.70
CA ASN A 130 -17.11 -3.20 -6.06
C ASN A 130 -15.68 -3.12 -6.62
N ARG A 131 -14.81 -4.05 -6.23
CA ARG A 131 -13.40 -4.08 -6.63
C ARG A 131 -13.19 -5.03 -7.81
N ASP A 132 -13.68 -4.65 -8.98
CA ASP A 132 -13.53 -5.42 -10.22
C ASP A 132 -12.24 -5.04 -10.99
N PRO A 133 -11.45 -6.00 -11.53
CA PRO A 133 -10.25 -5.72 -12.32
C PRO A 133 -10.50 -4.79 -13.52
N VAL A 134 -11.71 -4.81 -14.10
CA VAL A 134 -12.11 -3.94 -15.22
C VAL A 134 -12.09 -2.48 -14.78
N TYR A 135 -12.54 -2.15 -13.57
CA TYR A 135 -12.61 -0.75 -13.12
C TYR A 135 -11.22 -0.17 -12.91
N PHE A 136 -10.31 -0.94 -12.30
CA PHE A 136 -8.90 -0.54 -12.15
C PHE A 136 -8.22 -0.34 -13.50
N CYS A 137 -8.45 -1.23 -14.46
CA CYS A 137 -7.87 -1.11 -15.80
C CYS A 137 -8.46 0.06 -16.61
N ASN A 138 -9.74 0.37 -16.43
CA ASN A 138 -10.36 1.54 -17.04
C ASN A 138 -9.86 2.85 -16.40
N ARG A 139 -9.63 2.86 -15.09
CA ARG A 139 -9.00 4.00 -14.40
C ARG A 139 -7.54 4.18 -14.82
N ALA A 140 -6.78 3.09 -14.98
CA ALA A 140 -5.45 3.11 -15.57
C ALA A 140 -5.46 3.73 -16.98
N ALA A 141 -6.50 3.50 -17.77
CA ALA A 141 -6.69 4.16 -19.06
C ALA A 141 -6.71 5.68 -18.94
N ALA A 142 -7.51 6.18 -18.01
CA ALA A 142 -7.68 7.61 -17.77
C ALA A 142 -6.36 8.22 -17.28
N TYR A 143 -5.66 7.54 -16.35
CA TYR A 143 -4.34 7.95 -15.90
C TYR A 143 -3.29 7.99 -17.03
N CYS A 144 -3.31 7.04 -17.96
CA CYS A 144 -2.44 7.12 -19.14
C CYS A 144 -2.69 8.37 -19.99
N ARG A 145 -3.96 8.80 -20.10
CA ARG A 145 -4.35 10.01 -20.85
C ARG A 145 -4.01 11.29 -20.11
N LEU A 146 -3.90 11.23 -18.78
CA LEU A 146 -3.45 12.30 -17.90
C LEU A 146 -1.92 12.29 -17.68
N GLU A 147 -1.19 11.39 -18.35
CA GLU A 147 0.26 11.21 -18.20
C GLU A 147 0.70 10.81 -16.78
N GLN A 148 -0.24 10.30 -15.96
CA GLN A 148 0.00 9.82 -14.60
C GLN A 148 0.39 8.33 -14.64
N TYR A 149 1.54 8.05 -15.23
CA TYR A 149 2.00 6.69 -15.54
C TYR A 149 2.23 5.80 -14.32
N ASP A 150 2.70 6.36 -13.20
CA ASP A 150 2.91 5.60 -11.96
C ASP A 150 1.60 5.06 -11.39
N LEU A 151 0.55 5.90 -11.36
CA LEU A 151 -0.79 5.50 -10.92
C LEU A 151 -1.40 4.48 -11.87
N ALA A 152 -1.18 4.63 -13.18
CA ALA A 152 -1.63 3.64 -14.17
C ALA A 152 -0.99 2.26 -13.96
N ILE A 153 0.31 2.20 -13.64
CA ILE A 153 1.02 0.94 -13.33
C ILE A 153 0.46 0.32 -12.05
N GLN A 154 0.25 1.10 -10.99
CA GLN A 154 -0.32 0.62 -9.74
C GLN A 154 -1.70 0.00 -9.94
N ASP A 155 -2.55 0.66 -10.73
CA ASP A 155 -3.88 0.15 -11.07
C ASP A 155 -3.83 -1.13 -11.90
N CYS A 156 -2.92 -1.22 -12.87
CA CYS A 156 -2.77 -2.45 -13.63
C CYS A 156 -2.26 -3.61 -12.79
N ARG A 157 -1.31 -3.37 -11.86
CA ARG A 157 -0.86 -4.39 -10.90
C ARG A 157 -2.00 -4.84 -9.99
N THR A 158 -2.84 -3.91 -9.54
CA THR A 158 -4.03 -4.23 -8.74
C THR A 158 -5.03 -5.07 -9.53
N ALA A 159 -5.28 -4.72 -10.79
CA ALA A 159 -6.15 -5.51 -11.68
C ALA A 159 -5.61 -6.94 -11.89
N LEU A 160 -4.30 -7.11 -12.06
CA LEU A 160 -3.66 -8.42 -12.21
C LEU A 160 -3.61 -9.23 -10.91
N ALA A 161 -3.58 -8.57 -9.75
CA ALA A 161 -3.70 -9.24 -8.46
C ALA A 161 -5.12 -9.81 -8.25
N LEU A 162 -6.15 -9.14 -8.81
CA LEU A 162 -7.54 -9.60 -8.77
C LEU A 162 -7.82 -10.68 -9.83
N ASP A 163 -7.36 -10.46 -11.06
CA ASP A 163 -7.42 -11.44 -12.15
C ASP A 163 -6.08 -11.51 -12.89
N PRO A 164 -5.24 -12.52 -12.57
CA PRO A 164 -3.94 -12.71 -13.22
C PRO A 164 -4.01 -12.96 -14.73
N LYS A 165 -5.19 -13.33 -15.26
CA LYS A 165 -5.40 -13.61 -16.69
C LYS A 165 -5.93 -12.39 -17.44
N TYR A 166 -6.06 -11.23 -16.79
CA TYR A 166 -6.64 -10.06 -17.40
C TYR A 166 -5.69 -9.38 -18.42
N SER A 167 -5.75 -9.86 -19.66
CA SER A 167 -4.86 -9.47 -20.76
C SER A 167 -4.79 -7.96 -21.04
N LYS A 168 -5.90 -7.24 -20.85
CA LYS A 168 -5.95 -5.78 -21.04
C LYS A 168 -5.03 -5.03 -20.08
N ALA A 169 -4.87 -5.52 -18.85
CA ALA A 169 -3.95 -4.89 -17.88
C ALA A 169 -2.49 -5.06 -18.30
N TYR A 170 -2.08 -6.23 -18.80
CA TYR A 170 -0.74 -6.43 -19.35
C TYR A 170 -0.46 -5.52 -20.55
N GLY A 171 -1.42 -5.41 -21.48
CA GLY A 171 -1.28 -4.52 -22.64
C GLY A 171 -1.11 -3.05 -22.26
N ARG A 172 -1.87 -2.58 -21.26
CA ARG A 172 -1.71 -1.22 -20.71
C ARG A 172 -0.39 -1.03 -19.98
N MET A 173 0.04 -1.99 -19.16
CA MET A 173 1.35 -1.92 -18.51
C MET A 173 2.48 -1.85 -19.53
N GLY A 174 2.45 -2.69 -20.55
CA GLY A 174 3.43 -2.66 -21.64
C GLY A 174 3.48 -1.29 -22.32
N PHE A 175 2.32 -0.68 -22.62
CA PHE A 175 2.25 0.67 -23.17
C PHE A 175 2.83 1.74 -22.24
N VAL A 176 2.48 1.70 -20.95
CA VAL A 176 2.99 2.68 -19.97
C VAL A 176 4.50 2.54 -19.77
N HIS A 177 4.99 1.30 -19.68
CA HIS A 177 6.42 1.04 -19.62
C HIS A 177 7.10 1.55 -20.89
N PHE A 178 6.58 1.27 -22.09
CA PHE A 178 7.11 1.78 -23.35
C PHE A 178 7.26 3.31 -23.36
N ILE A 179 6.26 4.07 -22.88
CA ILE A 179 6.38 5.53 -22.76
C ILE A 179 7.45 5.94 -21.74
N LYS A 180 7.56 5.23 -20.62
CA LYS A 180 8.65 5.45 -19.64
C LYS A 180 10.05 5.16 -20.20
N LEU A 181 10.16 4.20 -21.12
CA LEU A 181 11.41 3.90 -21.83
C LEU A 181 11.82 5.07 -22.73
N ASP A 182 10.87 5.63 -23.49
CA ASP A 182 11.11 6.73 -24.42
C ASP A 182 11.47 8.05 -23.70
N THR A 183 11.00 8.20 -22.46
CA THR A 183 11.38 9.31 -21.55
C THR A 183 12.69 9.06 -20.79
N GLY A 184 13.39 7.94 -21.01
CA GLY A 184 14.72 7.65 -20.45
C GLY A 184 14.72 7.13 -19.01
N SER A 185 13.61 6.61 -18.50
CA SER A 185 13.44 6.15 -17.11
C SER A 185 13.36 4.62 -16.97
N MET A 186 14.35 3.90 -17.54
CA MET A 186 14.38 2.43 -17.54
C MET A 186 14.61 1.81 -16.15
N ASP A 187 13.70 0.93 -15.72
CA ASP A 187 13.95 -0.07 -14.68
C ASP A 187 13.97 -1.50 -15.25
N VAL A 188 14.66 -2.42 -14.56
CA VAL A 188 14.82 -3.84 -14.98
C VAL A 188 13.47 -4.55 -15.14
N VAL A 189 12.44 -4.06 -14.44
CA VAL A 189 11.08 -4.59 -14.44
C VAL A 189 10.39 -4.34 -15.79
N GLY A 190 10.61 -3.18 -16.42
CA GLY A 190 10.10 -2.87 -17.76
C GLY A 190 10.61 -3.84 -18.84
N LEU A 191 11.91 -4.18 -18.80
CA LEU A 191 12.52 -5.11 -19.76
C LEU A 191 11.95 -6.54 -19.61
N LEU A 192 11.80 -7.01 -18.37
CA LEU A 192 11.25 -8.35 -18.09
C LEU A 192 9.78 -8.46 -18.51
N THR A 193 9.00 -7.40 -18.34
CA THR A 193 7.58 -7.38 -18.75
C THR A 193 7.43 -7.42 -20.27
N GLN A 194 8.29 -6.68 -21.00
CA GLN A 194 8.33 -6.70 -22.47
C GLN A 194 8.66 -8.11 -23.01
N ILE A 195 9.63 -8.79 -22.39
CA ILE A 195 10.02 -10.16 -22.73
C ILE A 195 8.85 -11.13 -22.44
N HIS A 196 8.17 -10.99 -21.29
CA HIS A 196 7.05 -11.86 -20.95
C HIS A 196 5.85 -11.68 -21.90
N ILE A 197 5.51 -10.45 -22.28
CA ILE A 197 4.44 -10.18 -23.25
C ILE A 197 4.81 -10.77 -24.63
N TYR A 198 6.06 -10.62 -25.07
CA TYR A 198 6.51 -11.18 -26.35
C TYR A 198 6.50 -12.72 -26.36
N ILE A 199 6.86 -13.36 -25.25
CA ILE A 199 6.82 -14.82 -25.09
C ILE A 199 5.37 -15.34 -25.00
N CYS A 200 4.48 -14.63 -24.33
CA CYS A 200 3.10 -15.07 -24.13
C CYS A 200 2.17 -14.79 -25.33
N PHE A 201 2.49 -13.80 -26.17
CA PHE A 201 1.61 -13.36 -27.27
C PHE A 201 2.26 -13.34 -28.66
N GLY A 202 3.50 -13.80 -28.81
CA GLY A 202 4.15 -13.94 -30.11
C GLY A 202 3.73 -15.20 -30.88
N GLN A 203 2.70 -15.06 -31.74
CA GLN A 203 2.59 -15.74 -33.04
C GLN A 203 2.22 -14.73 -34.12
#